data_AF-A0A1B8XUS7-F1
#
_entry.id   AF-A0A1B8XUS7-F1
#
_cell.length_a   1.000
_cell.length_b   1.000
_cell.length_c   1.000
_cell.angle_alpha   90.00
_cell.angle_beta   90.00
_cell.angle_gamma   90.00
#
_symmetry.space_group_name_H-M   'P 1'
#
loop_
_entity.id
_entity.type
_entity.pdbx_description
1 polymer ?
#
loop_
_entity_poly.entity_id
_entity_poly.type
_entity_poly.pdbx_seq_one_letter_code
_entity_poly.pdbx_strand_id
1 'polypeptide(L)'
;MFQHLVQKQRKAQWAFGPVTTMLYDLSEIDSWEKDQSVLEIIATSRKSQASNILNCQPVKELLKEKWKRRGRPYLLSLAALYLLYMICVSLCCANRPLKPREGNITNPRDITLFVQKTLEESYITEEDHLRLVGEIISVIGALILLLLEISQVFRFGIKVYVCRQMWENPFHFMRWETKSIYCT
;
A
#
# COMPACT_ATOMS: atom_id res chain seq x y z
N MET A 1 -12.83 -23.29 -22.41
CA MET A 1 -12.08 -24.34 -21.66
C MET A 1 -12.28 -24.22 -20.15
N PHE A 2 -11.97 -23.09 -19.50
CA PHE A 2 -12.12 -22.91 -18.04
C PHE A 2 -13.55 -23.15 -17.53
N GLN A 3 -14.58 -22.61 -18.21
CA GLN A 3 -15.99 -22.84 -17.85
C GLN A 3 -16.38 -24.33 -17.88
N HIS A 4 -15.80 -25.12 -18.79
CA HIS A 4 -16.06 -26.55 -18.87
C HIS A 4 -15.43 -27.31 -17.69
N LEU A 5 -14.25 -26.91 -17.24
CA LEU A 5 -13.62 -27.46 -16.04
C LEU A 5 -14.42 -27.13 -14.78
N VAL A 6 -14.88 -25.87 -14.66
CA VAL A 6 -15.75 -25.43 -13.55
C VAL A 6 -17.10 -26.16 -13.56
N GLN A 7 -17.67 -26.43 -14.74
CA GLN A 7 -18.90 -27.22 -14.87
C GLN A 7 -18.71 -28.69 -14.50
N LYS A 8 -17.52 -29.26 -14.71
CA LYS A 8 -17.19 -30.63 -14.31
C LYS A 8 -17.01 -30.77 -12.78
N GLN A 9 -16.57 -29.70 -12.12
CA GLN A 9 -16.30 -29.62 -10.68
C GLN A 9 -17.52 -29.17 -9.83
N ARG A 10 -18.71 -28.96 -10.44
CA ARG A 10 -19.92 -28.54 -9.71
C ARG A 10 -20.79 -29.74 -9.33
N LYS A 11 -21.31 -29.75 -8.10
CA LYS A 11 -22.29 -30.73 -7.60
C LYS A 11 -23.62 -30.02 -7.35
N ALA A 12 -24.70 -30.52 -7.94
CA ALA A 12 -26.04 -29.99 -7.68
C ALA A 12 -26.49 -30.42 -6.29
N GLN A 13 -26.86 -29.45 -5.44
CA GLN A 13 -27.22 -29.72 -4.05
C GLN A 13 -28.73 -29.87 -3.91
N TRP A 14 -29.51 -28.94 -4.48
CA TRP A 14 -30.97 -29.03 -4.61
C TRP A 14 -31.51 -27.98 -5.59
N ALA A 15 -32.66 -28.26 -6.18
CA ALA A 15 -33.39 -27.35 -7.06
C ALA A 15 -34.83 -27.19 -6.54
N PHE A 16 -35.27 -25.94 -6.36
CA PHE A 16 -36.63 -25.60 -6.00
C PHE A 16 -37.19 -24.60 -7.02
N GLY A 17 -37.95 -25.12 -7.99
CA GLY A 17 -38.51 -24.33 -9.09
C GLY A 17 -37.41 -23.56 -9.84
N PRO A 18 -37.46 -22.21 -9.93
CA PRO A 18 -36.46 -21.42 -10.63
C PRO A 18 -35.12 -21.28 -9.86
N VAL A 19 -35.05 -21.67 -8.58
CA VAL A 19 -33.86 -21.54 -7.75
C VAL A 19 -33.09 -22.85 -7.75
N THR A 20 -31.86 -22.83 -8.28
CA THR A 20 -30.94 -23.98 -8.25
C THR A 20 -29.74 -23.64 -7.39
N THR A 21 -29.39 -24.54 -6.47
CA THR A 21 -28.20 -24.41 -5.63
C THR A 21 -27.14 -25.39 -6.10
N MET A 22 -25.96 -24.85 -6.38
CA MET A 22 -24.83 -25.61 -6.90
C MET A 22 -23.66 -25.41 -5.95
N LEU A 23 -23.06 -26.52 -5.51
CA LEU A 23 -21.86 -26.53 -4.72
C LEU A 23 -20.64 -26.65 -5.66
N TYR A 24 -19.72 -25.70 -5.58
CA TYR A 24 -18.48 -25.74 -6.34
C TYR A 24 -17.36 -26.29 -5.46
N ASP A 25 -16.57 -27.24 -5.97
CA ASP A 25 -15.33 -27.62 -5.29
C ASP A 25 -14.26 -26.56 -5.54
N LEU A 26 -13.74 -25.98 -4.46
CA LEU A 26 -12.82 -24.84 -4.46
C LEU A 26 -11.41 -25.21 -4.01
N SER A 27 -11.20 -26.48 -3.69
CA SER A 27 -9.97 -26.99 -3.09
C SER A 27 -8.74 -26.74 -3.98
N GLU A 28 -8.92 -26.76 -5.30
CA GLU A 28 -7.84 -26.46 -6.27
C GLU A 28 -7.59 -24.95 -6.47
N ILE A 29 -8.61 -24.11 -6.26
CA ILE A 29 -8.55 -22.66 -6.52
C ILE A 29 -8.00 -21.90 -5.30
N ASP A 30 -8.31 -22.37 -4.10
CA ASP A 30 -7.92 -21.75 -2.82
C ASP A 30 -6.91 -22.57 -2.02
N SER A 31 -6.08 -23.37 -2.69
CA SER A 31 -5.03 -24.13 -2.00
C SER A 31 -3.97 -23.17 -1.44
N TRP A 32 -3.84 -23.17 -0.10
CA TRP A 32 -2.74 -22.53 0.65
C TRP A 32 -1.41 -23.28 0.48
N GLU A 33 -1.45 -24.52 -0.01
CA GLU A 33 -0.35 -25.49 0.05
C GLU A 33 0.52 -25.54 -1.21
N LYS A 34 0.08 -24.93 -2.31
CA LYS A 34 0.86 -24.82 -3.56
C LYS A 34 1.52 -23.45 -3.63
N ASP A 35 2.82 -23.43 -3.92
CA ASP A 35 3.68 -22.22 -4.05
C ASP A 35 3.19 -21.16 -5.05
N GLN A 36 2.17 -21.49 -5.87
CA GLN A 36 1.52 -20.55 -6.80
C GLN A 36 0.00 -20.77 -6.78
N SER A 37 -0.72 -19.90 -6.07
CA SER A 37 -2.19 -19.88 -6.13
C SER A 37 -2.65 -19.52 -7.54
N VAL A 38 -3.72 -20.18 -8.03
CA VAL A 38 -4.38 -19.81 -9.30
C VAL A 38 -4.75 -18.33 -9.30
N LEU A 39 -5.10 -17.78 -8.13
CA LEU A 39 -5.42 -16.36 -7.97
C LEU A 39 -4.18 -15.46 -8.16
N GLU A 40 -3.01 -15.88 -7.68
CA GLU A 40 -1.75 -15.15 -7.84
C GLU A 40 -1.28 -15.16 -9.30
N ILE A 41 -1.39 -16.30 -9.98
CA ILE A 41 -1.08 -16.41 -11.42
C ILE A 41 -2.03 -15.53 -12.25
N ILE A 42 -3.32 -15.50 -11.92
CA ILE A 42 -4.30 -14.63 -12.60
C ILE A 42 -3.99 -13.15 -12.32
N ALA A 43 -3.65 -12.79 -11.09
CA ALA A 43 -3.34 -11.40 -10.70
C ALA A 43 -2.01 -10.87 -11.27
N THR A 44 -1.06 -11.77 -11.54
CA THR A 44 0.24 -11.43 -12.16
C THR A 44 0.22 -11.48 -13.69
N SER A 45 -0.75 -12.18 -14.28
CA SER A 45 -0.88 -12.29 -15.74
C SER A 45 -1.40 -11.01 -16.39
N ARG A 46 -0.66 -10.48 -17.37
CA ARG A 46 -1.01 -9.27 -18.14
C ARG A 46 -1.99 -9.53 -19.31
N LYS A 47 -2.47 -10.77 -19.48
CA LYS A 47 -3.32 -11.15 -20.61
C LYS A 47 -4.78 -10.83 -20.33
N SER A 48 -5.47 -10.22 -21.30
CA SER A 48 -6.94 -9.99 -21.24
C SER A 48 -7.75 -11.29 -21.06
N GLN A 49 -7.18 -12.44 -21.42
CA GLN A 49 -7.79 -13.74 -21.17
C GLN A 49 -7.85 -14.09 -19.68
N ALA A 50 -6.95 -13.56 -18.85
CA ALA A 50 -6.95 -13.78 -17.40
C ALA A 50 -8.06 -12.96 -16.71
N SER A 51 -8.34 -11.74 -17.16
CA SER A 51 -9.47 -10.95 -16.65
C SER A 51 -10.81 -11.60 -17.00
N ASN A 52 -10.92 -12.28 -18.14
CA ASN A 52 -12.10 -13.08 -18.49
C ASN A 52 -12.31 -14.28 -17.55
N ILE A 53 -11.24 -14.86 -17.00
CA ILE A 53 -11.34 -15.92 -15.98
C ILE A 53 -11.84 -15.34 -14.66
N LEU A 54 -11.40 -14.14 -14.28
CA LEU A 54 -11.88 -13.42 -13.08
C LEU A 54 -13.38 -13.07 -13.18
N ASN A 55 -13.86 -12.79 -14.39
CA ASN A 55 -15.28 -12.50 -14.66
C ASN A 55 -16.19 -13.74 -14.59
N CYS A 56 -15.63 -14.95 -14.44
CA CYS A 56 -16.45 -16.14 -14.20
C CYS A 56 -17.16 -16.02 -12.85
N GLN A 57 -18.48 -16.21 -12.86
CA GLN A 57 -19.37 -16.03 -11.71
C GLN A 57 -18.88 -16.64 -10.38
N PRO A 58 -18.42 -17.92 -10.31
CA PRO A 58 -18.00 -18.49 -9.02
C PRO A 58 -16.71 -17.83 -8.48
N VAL A 59 -15.74 -17.50 -9.33
CA VAL A 59 -14.50 -16.83 -8.89
C VAL A 59 -14.80 -15.42 -8.38
N LYS A 60 -15.71 -14.72 -9.05
CA LYS A 60 -16.16 -13.37 -8.65
C LYS A 60 -16.90 -13.38 -7.32
N GLU A 61 -17.81 -14.33 -7.09
CA GLU A 61 -18.51 -14.46 -5.80
C GLU A 61 -17.56 -14.81 -4.66
N LEU A 62 -16.59 -15.69 -4.91
CA LEU A 62 -15.60 -16.05 -3.89
C LEU A 62 -14.69 -14.88 -3.52
N LEU A 63 -14.20 -14.14 -4.50
CA LEU A 63 -13.39 -12.96 -4.24
C LEU A 63 -14.20 -11.91 -3.48
N LYS A 64 -15.48 -11.71 -3.85
CA LYS A 64 -16.38 -10.79 -3.16
C LYS A 64 -16.58 -11.18 -1.69
N GLU A 65 -16.81 -12.46 -1.41
CA GLU A 65 -16.99 -12.94 -0.03
C GLU A 65 -15.68 -12.87 0.78
N LYS A 66 -14.54 -13.25 0.19
CA LYS A 66 -13.22 -13.09 0.84
C LYS A 66 -12.89 -11.63 1.11
N TRP A 67 -13.18 -10.76 0.15
CA TRP A 67 -13.00 -9.32 0.28
C TRP A 67 -13.89 -8.77 1.39
N LYS A 68 -15.18 -9.11 1.40
CA LYS A 68 -16.12 -8.62 2.42
C LYS A 68 -15.72 -9.10 3.82
N ARG A 69 -15.29 -10.36 3.95
CA ARG A 69 -14.98 -10.97 5.25
C ARG A 69 -13.62 -10.57 5.82
N ARG A 70 -12.57 -10.52 4.98
CA ARG A 70 -11.18 -10.28 5.43
C ARG A 70 -10.53 -9.08 4.76
N GLY A 71 -10.70 -8.92 3.44
CA GLY A 71 -10.00 -7.88 2.68
C GLY A 71 -10.38 -6.45 3.08
N ARG A 72 -11.68 -6.14 3.14
CA ARG A 72 -12.23 -4.83 3.46
C ARG A 72 -11.85 -4.33 4.85
N PRO A 73 -12.08 -5.08 5.96
CA PRO A 73 -11.68 -4.59 7.28
C PRO A 73 -10.16 -4.43 7.40
N TYR A 74 -9.38 -5.33 6.80
CA TYR A 74 -7.92 -5.22 6.79
C TYR A 74 -7.44 -3.97 6.04
N LEU A 75 -7.94 -3.73 4.82
CA LEU A 75 -7.58 -2.54 4.04
C LEU A 75 -7.99 -1.25 4.76
N LEU A 76 -9.18 -1.21 5.35
CA LEU A 76 -9.62 -0.05 6.14
C LEU A 76 -8.72 0.17 7.35
N SER A 77 -8.34 -0.88 8.07
CA SER A 77 -7.42 -0.78 9.21
C SER A 77 -6.03 -0.28 8.80
N LEU A 78 -5.49 -0.78 7.68
CA LEU A 78 -4.22 -0.34 7.12
C LEU A 78 -4.27 1.13 6.68
N ALA A 79 -5.36 1.54 6.03
CA ALA A 79 -5.57 2.93 5.63
C ALA A 79 -5.66 3.86 6.85
N ALA A 80 -6.39 3.46 7.90
CA ALA A 80 -6.49 4.22 9.13
C ALA A 80 -5.13 4.36 9.83
N LEU A 81 -4.34 3.28 9.92
CA LEU A 81 -2.99 3.30 10.48
C LEU A 81 -2.06 4.23 9.69
N TYR A 82 -2.14 4.18 8.36
CA TYR A 82 -1.36 5.07 7.50
C TYR A 82 -1.75 6.54 7.65
N LEU A 83 -3.05 6.83 7.76
CA LEU A 83 -3.53 8.19 8.04
C LEU A 83 -3.02 8.70 9.39
N LEU A 84 -3.08 7.86 10.43
CA LEU A 84 -2.55 8.20 11.75
C LEU A 84 -1.04 8.48 11.67
N TYR A 85 -0.29 7.66 10.94
CA TYR A 85 1.13 7.90 10.69
C TYR A 85 1.38 9.25 10.00
N MET A 86 0.63 9.59 8.95
CA MET A 86 0.76 10.87 8.26
C MET A 86 0.40 12.06 9.15
N ILE A 87 -0.59 11.92 10.04
CA ILE A 87 -0.92 12.94 11.04
C ILE A 87 0.23 13.12 12.02
N CYS A 88 0.80 12.05 12.56
CA CYS A 88 1.96 12.13 13.46
C CYS A 88 3.14 12.85 12.80
N VAL A 89 3.48 12.49 11.57
CA VAL A 89 4.55 13.16 10.80
C VAL A 89 4.24 14.64 10.60
N SER A 90 2.98 14.97 10.26
CA SER A 90 2.55 16.35 10.05
C SER A 90 2.63 17.19 11.33
N LEU A 91 2.26 16.62 12.47
CA LEU A 91 2.40 17.26 13.78
C LEU A 91 3.86 17.47 14.18
N CYS A 92 4.73 16.49 13.90
CA CYS A 92 6.18 16.65 14.12
C CYS A 92 6.76 17.78 13.27
N CYS A 93 6.36 17.85 11.99
CA CYS A 93 6.79 18.90 11.07
C CYS A 93 6.25 20.29 11.43
N ALA A 94 4.99 20.36 11.90
CA ALA A 94 4.36 21.62 12.31
C ALA A 94 5.03 22.21 13.56
N ASN A 95 5.40 21.35 14.52
CA ASN A 95 6.04 21.74 15.77
C ASN A 95 7.57 21.84 15.67
N ARG A 96 8.09 22.21 14.49
CA ARG A 96 9.53 22.33 14.24
C ARG A 96 10.13 23.35 15.23
N PRO A 97 11.26 23.03 15.89
CA PRO A 97 11.86 23.94 16.86
C PRO A 97 12.47 25.15 16.14
N LEU A 98 11.70 26.23 16.08
CA LEU A 98 12.07 27.52 15.53
C LEU A 98 12.21 28.52 16.67
N LYS A 99 13.26 29.34 16.62
CA LYS A 99 13.42 30.51 17.49
C LYS A 99 13.41 31.79 16.66
N PRO A 100 12.87 32.90 17.20
CA PRO A 100 13.05 34.20 16.57
C PRO A 100 14.55 34.49 16.48
N ARG A 101 14.97 35.12 15.38
CA ARG A 101 16.36 35.51 15.20
C ARG A 101 16.73 36.61 16.19
N GLU A 102 17.73 36.36 17.03
CA GLU A 102 18.23 37.36 17.99
C GLU A 102 19.44 38.16 17.46
N GLY A 103 20.08 37.71 16.37
CA GLY A 103 21.26 38.35 15.80
C GLY A 103 20.94 39.57 14.94
N ASN A 104 21.80 40.60 15.00
CA ASN A 104 21.67 41.83 14.22
C ASN A 104 21.68 41.56 12.70
N ILE A 105 20.96 42.38 11.92
CA ILE A 105 20.89 42.26 10.47
C ILE A 105 22.26 42.63 9.89
N THR A 106 23.06 41.62 9.53
CA THR A 106 24.40 41.80 8.94
C THR A 106 24.37 42.06 7.44
N ASN A 107 23.29 41.67 6.75
CA ASN A 107 23.13 41.87 5.32
C ASN A 107 21.74 42.46 5.02
N PRO A 108 21.63 43.58 4.28
CA PRO A 108 20.34 44.23 3.98
C PRO A 108 19.41 43.37 3.09
N ARG A 109 19.90 42.28 2.48
CA ARG A 109 19.07 41.32 1.71
C ARG A 109 18.56 40.14 2.54
N ASP A 110 18.98 40.02 3.79
CA ASP A 110 18.61 38.89 4.66
C ASP A 110 17.27 39.19 5.38
N ILE A 111 16.21 38.52 4.93
CA ILE A 111 14.83 38.69 5.43
C ILE A 111 14.39 37.55 6.37
N THR A 112 15.33 36.76 6.89
CA THR A 112 15.01 35.59 7.72
C THR A 112 14.56 35.99 9.13
N LEU A 113 13.29 35.71 9.46
CA LEU A 113 12.68 36.04 10.76
C LEU A 113 12.87 34.94 11.82
N PHE A 114 12.84 33.68 11.40
CA PHE A 114 12.96 32.51 12.26
C PHE A 114 14.19 31.69 11.88
N VAL A 115 14.93 31.27 12.90
CA VAL A 115 16.11 30.41 12.76
C VAL A 115 15.82 29.08 13.46
N GLN A 116 16.30 27.98 12.89
CA GLN A 116 16.19 26.67 13.52
C GLN A 116 16.97 26.67 14.84
N LYS A 117 16.36 26.16 15.93
CA LYS A 117 17.05 25.99 17.22
C LYS A 117 18.16 24.94 17.08
N THR A 118 19.20 25.06 17.89
CA THR A 118 20.26 24.04 17.96
C THR A 118 19.72 22.78 18.64
N LEU A 119 20.34 21.62 18.39
CA LEU A 119 19.88 20.34 18.94
C LEU A 119 19.87 20.36 20.48
N GLU A 120 20.88 20.95 21.10
CA GLU A 120 21.01 21.03 22.56
C GLU A 120 19.88 21.86 23.20
N GLU A 121 19.46 22.96 22.55
CA GLU A 121 18.35 23.81 23.01
C GLU A 121 16.96 23.22 22.71
N SER A 122 16.88 22.21 21.84
CA SER A 122 15.61 21.69 21.30
C SER A 122 15.02 20.53 22.10
N TYR A 123 15.72 19.95 23.08
CA TYR A 123 15.28 18.74 23.79
C TYR A 123 15.32 18.87 25.32
N ILE A 124 14.95 20.04 25.83
CA ILE A 124 14.99 20.34 27.27
C ILE A 124 13.59 20.26 27.90
N THR A 125 12.55 20.58 27.13
CA THR A 125 11.18 20.68 27.64
C THR A 125 10.43 19.36 27.51
N GLU A 126 9.47 19.10 28.39
CA GLU A 126 8.56 17.94 28.30
C GLU A 126 7.81 17.87 26.95
N GLU A 127 7.43 19.01 26.39
CA GLU A 127 6.80 19.08 25.06
C GLU A 127 7.75 18.65 23.94
N ASP A 128 9.05 18.93 24.10
CA ASP A 128 10.08 18.52 23.15
C ASP A 128 10.33 17.01 23.20
N HIS A 129 10.15 16.36 24.36
CA HIS A 129 10.22 14.90 24.48
C HIS A 129 9.10 14.19 23.71
N LEU A 130 7.88 14.74 23.70
CA LEU A 130 6.78 14.21 22.88
C LEU A 130 7.09 14.33 21.38
N ARG A 131 7.69 15.45 20.96
CA ARG A 131 8.15 15.62 19.57
C ARG A 131 9.23 14.60 19.21
N LEU A 132 10.20 14.39 20.10
CA LEU A 132 11.29 13.41 19.90
C LEU A 132 10.74 12.00 19.66
N VAL A 133 9.75 11.57 20.45
CA VAL A 133 9.09 10.27 20.25
C VAL A 133 8.42 10.20 18.88
N GLY A 134 7.74 11.27 18.46
CA GLY A 134 7.13 11.37 17.14
C GLY A 134 8.15 11.30 15.99
N GLU A 135 9.30 11.96 16.14
CA GLU A 135 10.40 11.91 15.17
C GLU A 135 10.97 10.49 15.05
N ILE A 136 11.19 9.79 16.16
CA ILE A 136 11.64 8.38 16.15
C ILE A 136 10.64 7.49 15.43
N ILE A 137 9.34 7.63 15.73
CA ILE A 137 8.27 6.87 15.06
C ILE A 137 8.26 7.16 13.56
N SER A 138 8.49 8.42 13.15
CA SER A 138 8.52 8.80 11.73
C SER A 138 9.68 8.13 10.97
N VAL A 139 10.87 8.10 11.57
CA VAL A 139 12.05 7.48 10.96
C VAL A 139 11.89 5.96 10.86
N ILE A 140 11.41 5.32 11.93
CA ILE A 140 11.14 3.88 11.93
C ILE A 140 10.07 3.53 10.91
N GLY A 141 8.98 4.30 10.84
CA GLY A 141 7.91 4.09 9.86
C GLY A 141 8.40 4.26 8.42
N ALA A 142 9.25 5.24 8.15
CA ALA A 142 9.88 5.43 6.85
C ALA A 142 10.79 4.25 6.47
N LEU A 143 11.55 3.70 7.42
CA LEU A 143 12.39 2.53 7.20
C LEU A 143 11.56 1.28 6.88
N ILE A 144 10.47 1.05 7.62
CA ILE A 144 9.56 -0.08 7.36
C ILE A 144 8.95 0.02 5.96
N LEU A 145 8.43 1.19 5.57
CA LEU A 145 7.86 1.40 4.24
C LEU A 145 8.91 1.15 3.15
N LEU A 146 10.15 1.60 3.35
CA LEU A 146 11.24 1.38 2.41
C LEU A 146 11.58 -0.11 2.28
N LEU A 147 11.68 -0.86 3.38
CA LEU A 147 11.94 -2.30 3.35
C LEU A 147 10.81 -3.09 2.68
N LEU A 148 9.55 -2.69 2.93
CA LEU A 148 8.40 -3.28 2.25
C LEU A 148 8.46 -3.07 0.75
N GLU A 149 8.74 -1.84 0.28
CA GLU A 149 8.85 -1.55 -1.14
C GLU A 149 10.01 -2.28 -1.80
N ILE A 150 11.19 -2.31 -1.16
CA ILE A 150 12.36 -3.04 -1.67
C ILE A 150 12.03 -4.54 -1.82
N SER A 151 11.38 -5.14 -0.82
CA SER A 151 10.98 -6.55 -0.89
C SER A 151 10.02 -6.83 -2.07
N GLN A 152 9.06 -5.94 -2.32
CA GLN A 152 8.14 -6.06 -3.45
C GLN A 152 8.87 -5.92 -4.80
N VAL A 153 9.82 -4.99 -4.90
CA VAL A 153 10.63 -4.80 -6.12
C VAL A 153 11.47 -6.04 -6.42
N PHE A 154 12.06 -6.68 -5.40
CA PHE A 154 12.80 -7.93 -5.58
C PHE A 154 11.89 -9.09 -6.03
N ARG A 155 10.65 -9.16 -5.53
CA ARG A 155 9.70 -10.23 -5.89
C ARG A 155 9.18 -10.15 -7.33
N PHE A 156 8.89 -8.95 -7.83
CA PHE A 156 8.31 -8.76 -9.17
C PHE A 156 9.33 -8.40 -10.26
N GLY A 157 10.57 -8.06 -9.88
CA GLY A 157 11.62 -7.63 -10.80
C GLY A 157 11.48 -6.16 -11.21
N ILE A 158 12.59 -5.42 -11.16
CA ILE A 158 12.66 -3.96 -11.33
C ILE A 158 11.98 -3.47 -12.63
N LYS A 159 12.18 -4.18 -13.75
CA LYS A 159 11.64 -3.78 -15.07
C LYS A 159 10.12 -3.89 -15.17
N VAL A 160 9.51 -4.87 -14.52
CA VAL A 160 8.05 -5.09 -14.54
C VAL A 160 7.36 -4.16 -13.53
N TYR A 161 8.01 -3.89 -12.39
CA TYR A 161 7.51 -2.99 -11.35
C TYR A 161 7.35 -1.55 -11.86
N VAL A 162 8.40 -0.96 -12.47
CA VAL A 162 8.36 0.43 -12.98
C VAL A 162 7.28 0.63 -14.05
N CYS A 163 7.14 -0.33 -14.97
CA CYS A 163 6.15 -0.26 -16.06
C CYS A 163 4.70 -0.45 -15.57
N ARG A 164 4.49 -1.13 -14.44
CA ARG A 164 3.18 -1.33 -13.81
C ARG A 164 2.79 -0.16 -12.88
N GLN A 165 3.76 0.39 -12.14
CA GLN A 165 3.55 1.54 -11.25
C GLN A 165 3.16 2.83 -12.00
N MET A 166 3.80 3.10 -13.16
CA MET A 166 3.54 4.31 -13.95
C MET A 166 2.10 4.41 -14.49
N TRP A 167 1.42 3.29 -14.72
CA TRP A 167 0.10 3.27 -15.38
C TRP A 167 -1.07 3.05 -14.41
N GLU A 168 -0.89 2.31 -13.31
CA GLU A 168 -1.99 1.96 -12.40
C GLU A 168 -2.05 2.82 -11.11
N ASN A 169 -0.94 3.36 -10.57
CA ASN A 169 -0.95 4.17 -9.34
C ASN A 169 0.28 5.13 -9.21
N PRO A 170 0.15 6.44 -9.51
CA PRO A 170 1.28 7.40 -9.48
C PRO A 170 1.78 7.75 -8.06
N PHE A 171 1.05 7.37 -7.01
CA PHE A 171 1.37 7.76 -5.62
C PHE A 171 2.67 7.15 -5.08
N HIS A 172 3.09 5.98 -5.56
CA HIS A 172 4.38 5.38 -5.18
C HIS A 172 5.58 6.04 -5.87
N PHE A 173 5.38 6.59 -7.07
CA PHE A 173 6.43 7.22 -7.87
C PHE A 173 6.72 8.67 -7.40
N MET A 174 5.70 9.39 -6.94
CA MET A 174 5.81 10.78 -6.45
C MET A 174 6.67 10.96 -5.18
N ARG A 175 7.17 9.87 -4.57
CA ARG A 175 8.07 9.92 -3.40
C ARG A 175 9.57 9.84 -3.77
N TRP A 176 9.89 9.64 -5.06
CA TRP A 176 11.26 9.41 -5.57
C TRP A 176 11.69 10.41 -6.66
N GLU A 177 11.17 11.62 -6.68
CA GLU A 177 11.66 12.63 -7.64
C GLU A 177 12.94 13.32 -7.13
N THR A 178 14.09 12.86 -7.62
CA THR A 178 15.03 13.71 -8.38
C THR A 178 16.03 12.83 -9.15
N LYS A 179 15.66 12.40 -10.36
CA LYS A 179 16.43 12.61 -11.62
C LYS A 179 15.87 11.75 -12.75
N SER A 180 15.34 12.47 -13.73
CA SER A 180 15.08 12.13 -15.12
C SER A 180 16.07 11.13 -15.75
N ILE A 181 15.58 10.27 -16.65
CA ILE A 181 15.98 10.19 -18.09
C ILE A 181 15.51 8.84 -18.71
N TYR A 182 14.51 8.98 -19.60
CA TYR A 182 14.12 8.18 -20.79
C TYR A 182 14.20 6.63 -20.78
N CYS A 183 13.06 5.98 -21.04
CA CYS A 183 13.00 4.64 -21.63
C CYS A 183 12.33 4.74 -23.01
N THR A 184 13.15 4.63 -24.06
CA THR A 184 12.78 3.97 -25.33
C THR A 184 12.69 2.47 -25.14
#